data_AF-A0A094AK47-F1
#
_entry.id   AF-A0A094AK47-F1
#
_cell.length_a   1.000
_cell.length_b   1.000
_cell.length_c   1.000
_cell.angle_alpha   90.00
_cell.angle_beta   90.00
_cell.angle_gamma   90.00
#
_symmetry.space_group_name_H-M   'P 1'
#
loop_
_entity.id
_entity.type
_entity.pdbx_description
1 polymer ?
#
loop_
_entity_poly.entity_id
_entity_poly.type
_entity_poly.pdbx_seq_one_letter_code
_entity_poly.pdbx_strand_id
1 'polypeptide(L)'
;MHIIGKDGVDLASHWRALGGAEAYKGTVVNGFPNFFILYGPNAATGQHSVIFHSECQINYACRLLRPVLSKGADSIEVKDAAQKRDLEWVHGRMPGLVFNSGCQSWWMNPKTKKNTFIYPDPMVLYWLRTIFPSWSDFTIKGRQSGFSTGIVTTLSVAFLGTAAWFASNKYSANGFVGYTAWSYLSGLLEQEQVLLKQCSKLLKR
;
A
#
# COMPACT_ATOMS: atom_id res chain seq x y z
N MET A 1 -20.79 -15.90 6.92
CA MET A 1 -20.28 -14.53 7.18
C MET A 1 -20.69 -13.66 6.01
N HIS A 2 -21.15 -12.44 6.26
CA HIS A 2 -21.54 -11.48 5.22
C HIS A 2 -20.44 -10.42 5.12
N ILE A 3 -19.74 -10.37 3.98
CA ILE A 3 -18.56 -9.51 3.78
C ILE A 3 -18.87 -8.62 2.59
N ILE A 4 -18.98 -7.31 2.84
CA ILE A 4 -19.27 -6.32 1.82
C ILE A 4 -17.99 -5.59 1.46
N GLY A 5 -17.66 -5.63 0.18
CA GLY A 5 -16.53 -4.93 -0.40
C GLY A 5 -16.90 -3.53 -0.88
N LYS A 6 -16.09 -3.02 -1.80
CA LYS A 6 -16.33 -1.77 -2.48
C LYS A 6 -17.65 -1.82 -3.26
N ASP A 7 -18.29 -0.67 -3.38
CA ASP A 7 -19.52 -0.49 -4.16
C ASP A 7 -20.70 -1.37 -3.68
N GLY A 8 -20.66 -1.84 -2.42
CA GLY A 8 -21.72 -2.62 -1.80
C GLY A 8 -21.77 -4.09 -2.22
N VAL A 9 -20.75 -4.59 -2.92
CA VAL A 9 -20.72 -5.96 -3.45
C VAL A 9 -20.39 -6.97 -2.36
N ASP A 10 -21.23 -7.99 -2.20
CA ASP A 10 -20.96 -9.12 -1.31
C ASP A 10 -19.91 -10.08 -1.90
N LEU A 11 -19.02 -10.59 -1.05
CA LEU A 11 -17.92 -11.48 -1.43
C LEU A 11 -18.40 -12.78 -2.09
N ALA A 12 -19.47 -13.40 -1.60
CA ALA A 12 -19.98 -14.62 -2.19
C ALA A 12 -20.57 -14.36 -3.58
N SER A 13 -21.21 -13.20 -3.75
CA SER A 13 -21.71 -12.75 -5.06
C SER A 13 -20.57 -12.45 -6.04
N HIS A 14 -19.50 -11.80 -5.57
CA HIS A 14 -18.28 -11.54 -6.33
C HIS A 14 -17.64 -12.83 -6.87
N TRP A 15 -17.39 -13.82 -6.00
CA TRP A 15 -16.83 -15.11 -6.42
C TRP A 15 -17.77 -15.92 -7.32
N ARG A 16 -19.09 -15.83 -7.10
CA ARG A 16 -20.07 -16.48 -7.98
C ARG A 16 -20.00 -15.92 -9.41
N ALA A 17 -19.81 -14.61 -9.55
CA ALA A 17 -19.64 -13.96 -10.86
C ALA A 17 -18.33 -14.38 -11.57
N LEU A 18 -17.27 -14.66 -10.81
CA LEU A 18 -15.99 -15.17 -11.35
C LEU A 18 -15.99 -16.69 -11.62
N GLY A 19 -17.05 -17.40 -11.24
CA GLY A 19 -17.16 -18.85 -11.43
C GLY A 19 -16.37 -19.68 -10.41
N GLY A 20 -15.92 -19.07 -9.30
CA GLY A 20 -15.15 -19.73 -8.26
C GLY A 20 -14.57 -18.75 -7.25
N ALA A 21 -14.17 -19.28 -6.10
CA ALA A 21 -13.43 -18.48 -5.12
C ALA A 21 -12.01 -18.23 -5.63
N GLU A 22 -11.60 -16.97 -5.62
CA GLU A 22 -10.31 -16.53 -6.15
C GLU A 22 -9.72 -15.42 -5.27
N ALA A 23 -8.40 -15.43 -5.14
CA ALA A 23 -7.65 -14.42 -4.42
C ALA A 23 -6.22 -14.34 -4.96
N TYR A 24 -5.69 -13.12 -5.05
CA TYR A 24 -4.29 -12.85 -5.37
C TYR A 24 -3.38 -13.43 -4.28
N LYS A 25 -2.44 -14.29 -4.68
CA LYS A 25 -1.58 -15.09 -3.78
C LYS A 25 -2.39 -15.81 -2.69
N GLY A 26 -3.63 -16.20 -3.00
CA GLY A 26 -4.55 -16.83 -2.05
C GLY A 26 -4.88 -16.03 -0.79
N THR A 27 -4.59 -14.72 -0.77
CA THR A 27 -4.62 -13.90 0.44
C THR A 27 -5.44 -12.61 0.29
N VAL A 28 -5.35 -11.94 -0.87
CA VAL A 28 -5.98 -10.62 -1.09
C VAL A 28 -7.02 -10.73 -2.20
N VAL A 29 -8.17 -10.07 -2.04
CA VAL A 29 -9.24 -10.08 -3.05
C VAL A 29 -9.43 -8.67 -3.61
N ASN A 30 -9.40 -8.53 -4.94
CA ASN A 30 -9.72 -7.27 -5.62
C ASN A 30 -11.16 -6.83 -5.32
N GLY A 31 -11.38 -5.52 -5.15
CA GLY A 31 -12.67 -4.98 -4.74
C GLY A 31 -12.92 -5.03 -3.23
N PHE A 32 -12.02 -5.61 -2.43
CA PHE A 32 -12.12 -5.68 -0.97
C PHE A 32 -10.88 -5.01 -0.33
N PRO A 33 -10.87 -3.67 -0.22
CA PRO A 33 -9.73 -2.95 0.35
C PRO A 33 -9.51 -3.32 1.82
N ASN A 34 -8.25 -3.41 2.24
CA ASN A 34 -7.83 -3.79 3.60
C ASN A 34 -8.36 -5.16 4.09
N PHE A 35 -8.85 -6.01 3.20
CA PHE A 35 -9.35 -7.34 3.52
C PHE A 35 -8.33 -8.42 3.13
N PHE A 36 -8.06 -9.33 4.06
CA PHE A 36 -7.08 -10.41 3.91
C PHE A 36 -7.70 -11.72 4.37
N ILE A 37 -7.51 -12.77 3.59
CA ILE A 37 -7.96 -14.13 3.89
C ILE A 37 -6.74 -14.98 4.20
N LEU A 38 -6.74 -15.67 5.34
CA LEU A 38 -5.78 -16.72 5.63
C LEU A 38 -6.34 -18.05 5.19
N TYR A 39 -5.49 -18.89 4.62
CA TYR A 39 -5.85 -20.17 4.03
C TYR A 39 -7.03 -20.06 3.04
N GLY A 40 -6.96 -19.04 2.18
CA GLY A 40 -7.97 -18.73 1.17
C GLY A 40 -7.91 -19.63 -0.07
N PRO A 41 -8.54 -19.20 -1.18
CA PRO A 41 -8.48 -19.91 -2.45
C PRO A 41 -7.03 -20.09 -2.93
N ASN A 42 -6.72 -21.21 -3.58
CA ASN A 42 -5.36 -21.51 -4.07
C ASN A 42 -4.26 -21.47 -2.98
N ALA A 43 -4.60 -21.71 -1.71
CA ALA A 43 -3.67 -21.69 -0.57
C ALA A 43 -3.36 -23.08 -0.01
N ALA A 44 -4.15 -24.10 -0.36
CA ALA A 44 -3.97 -25.43 0.17
C ALA A 44 -2.83 -26.18 -0.51
N THR A 45 -2.20 -27.05 0.27
CA THR A 45 -1.02 -27.79 -0.16
C THR A 45 -1.22 -29.27 0.12
N GLY A 46 -1.13 -30.12 -0.90
CA GLY A 46 -1.25 -31.57 -0.68
C GLY A 46 0.03 -32.25 -0.18
N GLN A 47 1.17 -31.57 -0.21
CA GLN A 47 2.49 -32.12 0.16
C GLN A 47 3.22 -31.33 1.24
N HIS A 48 2.70 -30.16 1.64
CA HIS A 48 3.40 -29.24 2.53
C HIS A 48 2.54 -28.88 3.75
N SER A 49 3.18 -28.21 4.71
CA SER A 49 2.52 -27.77 5.93
C SER A 49 1.63 -26.56 5.69
N VAL A 50 0.35 -26.69 6.04
CA VAL A 50 -0.61 -25.57 6.10
C VAL A 50 -0.16 -24.46 7.06
N ILE A 51 0.57 -24.83 8.12
CA ILE A 51 1.10 -23.86 9.10
C ILE A 51 2.12 -22.96 8.42
N PHE A 52 3.08 -23.55 7.70
CA PHE A 52 4.10 -22.79 6.97
C PHE A 52 3.49 -21.86 5.91
N HIS A 53 2.48 -22.34 5.18
CA HIS A 53 1.73 -21.50 4.23
C HIS A 53 1.05 -20.31 4.93
N SER A 54 0.40 -20.57 6.06
CA SER A 54 -0.28 -19.56 6.87
C SER A 54 0.69 -18.53 7.43
N GLU A 55 1.87 -18.95 7.90
CA GLU A 55 2.93 -18.05 8.35
C GLU A 55 3.42 -17.13 7.23
N CYS A 56 3.57 -17.66 6.00
CA CYS A 56 3.90 -16.85 4.83
C CYS A 56 2.80 -15.81 4.54
N GLN A 57 1.54 -16.21 4.60
CA GLN A 57 0.39 -15.31 4.39
C GLN A 57 0.28 -14.22 5.45
N ILE A 58 0.46 -14.57 6.72
CA ILE A 58 0.45 -13.60 7.84
C ILE A 58 1.59 -12.59 7.63
N ASN A 59 2.80 -13.07 7.37
CA ASN A 59 3.95 -12.23 7.10
C ASN A 59 3.73 -11.27 5.92
N TYR A 60 3.07 -11.76 4.87
CA TYR A 60 2.72 -10.97 3.70
C TYR A 60 1.67 -9.90 4.01
N ALA A 61 0.58 -10.29 4.66
CA ALA A 61 -0.50 -9.39 5.07
C ALA A 61 0.02 -8.28 6.01
N CYS A 62 0.86 -8.62 7.00
CA CYS A 62 1.48 -7.62 7.89
C CYS A 62 2.34 -6.61 7.12
N ARG A 63 3.11 -7.05 6.12
CA ARG A 63 3.92 -6.14 5.27
C ARG A 63 3.04 -5.20 4.46
N LEU A 64 1.96 -5.72 3.87
CA LEU A 64 0.98 -4.93 3.09
C LEU A 64 0.17 -3.95 3.95
N LEU A 65 -0.16 -4.33 5.18
CA LEU A 65 -0.91 -3.49 6.13
C LEU A 65 -0.04 -2.42 6.80
N ARG A 66 1.28 -2.57 6.82
CA ARG A 66 2.20 -1.64 7.51
C ARG A 66 2.01 -0.17 7.11
N PRO A 67 1.83 0.21 5.83
CA PRO A 67 1.56 1.60 5.45
C PRO A 67 0.24 2.14 6.02
N VAL A 68 -0.78 1.28 6.12
CA VAL A 68 -2.09 1.65 6.69
C VAL A 68 -1.98 1.83 8.20
N LEU A 69 -1.33 0.89 8.90
CA LEU A 69 -1.14 0.93 10.35
C LEU A 69 -0.23 2.08 10.81
N SER A 70 0.76 2.46 9.99
CA SER A 70 1.63 3.61 10.23
C SER A 70 1.02 4.97 9.85
N LYS A 71 -0.26 5.00 9.49
CA LYS A 71 -1.00 6.21 9.06
C LYS A 71 -0.45 6.88 7.79
N GLY A 72 0.33 6.15 6.98
CA GLY A 72 0.81 6.60 5.67
C GLY A 72 -0.21 6.40 4.54
N ALA A 73 -1.22 5.56 4.74
CA ALA A 73 -2.29 5.28 3.80
C ALA A 73 -3.62 4.99 4.51
N ASP A 74 -4.74 5.26 3.84
CA ASP A 74 -6.08 4.92 4.35
C ASP A 74 -6.49 3.51 3.90
N SER A 75 -6.10 3.11 2.69
CA SER A 75 -6.41 1.79 2.17
C SER A 75 -5.37 1.25 1.20
N ILE A 76 -5.25 -0.07 1.19
CA ILE A 76 -4.52 -0.84 0.20
C ILE A 76 -5.45 -1.83 -0.48
N GLU A 77 -5.39 -1.89 -1.81
CA GLU A 77 -6.21 -2.75 -2.64
C GLU A 77 -5.36 -3.35 -3.77
N VAL A 78 -5.51 -4.65 -4.05
CA VAL A 78 -4.86 -5.27 -5.21
C VAL A 78 -5.55 -4.83 -6.50
N LYS A 79 -4.81 -4.60 -7.57
CA LYS A 79 -5.36 -4.27 -8.89
C LYS A 79 -5.97 -5.51 -9.55
N ASP A 80 -7.10 -5.34 -10.25
CA ASP A 80 -7.77 -6.43 -11.00
C ASP A 80 -6.82 -7.15 -11.96
N ALA A 81 -6.04 -6.40 -12.74
CA ALA A 81 -5.06 -6.96 -13.66
C ALA A 81 -3.96 -7.79 -12.97
N ALA A 82 -3.57 -7.43 -11.74
CA ALA A 82 -2.58 -8.18 -10.98
C ALA A 82 -3.17 -9.49 -10.44
N GLN A 83 -4.40 -9.45 -9.92
CA GLN A 83 -5.14 -10.65 -9.50
C GLN A 83 -5.33 -11.62 -10.68
N LYS A 84 -5.80 -11.13 -11.83
CA LYS A 84 -5.99 -11.97 -13.03
C LYS A 84 -4.69 -12.62 -13.49
N ARG A 85 -3.60 -11.85 -13.59
CA ARG A 85 -2.27 -12.37 -13.97
C ARG A 85 -1.79 -13.47 -13.02
N ASP A 86 -1.95 -13.27 -11.71
CA ASP A 86 -1.58 -14.28 -10.70
C ASP A 86 -2.39 -15.57 -10.87
N LEU A 87 -3.71 -15.43 -11.06
CA LEU A 87 -4.61 -16.56 -11.23
C LEU A 87 -4.37 -17.31 -12.55
N GLU A 88 -4.16 -16.60 -13.65
CA GLU A 88 -3.76 -17.19 -14.93
C GLU A 88 -2.49 -18.03 -14.78
N TRP A 89 -1.50 -17.50 -14.06
CA TRP A 89 -0.27 -18.23 -13.75
C TRP A 89 -0.53 -19.46 -12.87
N VAL A 90 -1.33 -19.33 -11.79
CA VAL A 90 -1.67 -20.46 -10.89
C VAL A 90 -2.39 -21.57 -11.66
N HIS A 91 -3.44 -21.21 -12.41
CA HIS A 91 -4.24 -22.17 -13.15
C HIS A 91 -3.48 -22.76 -14.36
N GLY A 92 -2.59 -21.99 -14.98
CA GLY A 92 -1.73 -22.48 -16.07
C GLY A 92 -0.67 -23.50 -15.62
N ARG A 93 -0.30 -23.53 -14.33
CA ARG A 93 0.62 -24.53 -13.75
C ARG A 93 -0.06 -25.77 -13.21
N MET A 94 -1.39 -25.76 -13.13
CA MET A 94 -2.18 -26.86 -12.60
C MET A 94 -2.25 -28.10 -13.52
N PRO A 95 -2.26 -27.99 -14.87
CA PRO A 95 -2.20 -29.15 -15.77
C PRO A 95 -0.96 -30.02 -15.51
N GLY A 96 -1.17 -31.35 -15.46
CA GLY A 96 -0.10 -32.32 -15.21
C GLY A 96 0.20 -32.60 -13.75
N LEU A 97 -0.41 -31.86 -12.80
CA LEU A 97 -0.30 -32.15 -11.37
C LEU A 97 -1.33 -33.20 -10.95
N VAL A 98 -1.00 -34.00 -9.92
CA VAL A 98 -1.89 -35.01 -9.34
C VAL A 98 -3.20 -34.42 -8.81
N PHE A 99 -3.20 -33.14 -8.47
CA PHE A 99 -4.38 -32.40 -7.98
C PHE A 99 -5.32 -31.94 -9.09
N ASN A 100 -5.01 -32.28 -10.35
CA ASN A 100 -5.75 -31.93 -11.56
C ASN A 100 -5.78 -33.08 -12.58
N SER A 101 -5.57 -34.32 -12.13
CA SER A 101 -5.44 -35.52 -12.97
C SER A 101 -6.77 -36.08 -13.51
N GLY A 102 -7.87 -35.32 -13.43
CA GLY A 102 -9.16 -35.65 -14.05
C GLY A 102 -10.20 -36.35 -13.16
N CYS A 103 -9.82 -36.83 -11.96
CA CYS A 103 -10.76 -37.42 -11.00
C CYS A 103 -11.48 -36.35 -10.19
N GLN A 104 -12.82 -36.31 -10.23
CA GLN A 104 -13.64 -35.33 -9.50
C GLN A 104 -13.36 -35.37 -7.98
N SER A 105 -12.75 -34.31 -7.46
CA SER A 105 -12.50 -34.10 -6.03
C SER A 105 -13.35 -32.96 -5.49
N TRP A 106 -13.44 -32.84 -4.15
CA TRP A 106 -14.25 -31.82 -3.49
C TRP A 106 -13.74 -30.38 -3.70
N TRP A 107 -12.47 -30.21 -4.06
CA TRP A 107 -11.87 -28.90 -4.34
C TRP A 107 -11.97 -28.46 -5.80
N MET A 108 -12.48 -29.33 -6.68
CA MET A 108 -12.72 -28.98 -8.07
C MET A 108 -14.16 -28.55 -8.28
N ASN A 109 -14.32 -27.44 -8.97
CA ASN A 109 -15.65 -26.99 -9.36
C ASN A 109 -16.29 -28.04 -10.30
N PRO A 110 -17.50 -28.54 -10.01
CA PRO A 110 -18.13 -29.60 -10.80
C PRO A 110 -18.45 -29.18 -12.23
N LYS A 111 -18.74 -27.89 -12.45
CA LYS A 111 -19.11 -27.33 -13.75
C LYS A 111 -17.89 -26.90 -14.55
N THR A 112 -17.00 -26.11 -13.95
CA THR A 112 -15.84 -25.54 -14.66
C THR A 112 -14.61 -26.44 -14.64
N LYS A 113 -14.61 -27.51 -13.84
CA LYS A 113 -13.46 -28.40 -13.55
C LYS A 113 -12.23 -27.66 -13.03
N LYS A 114 -12.39 -26.39 -12.64
CA LYS A 114 -11.32 -25.54 -12.13
C LYS A 114 -10.99 -25.91 -10.70
N ASN A 115 -9.70 -26.09 -10.41
CA ASN A 115 -9.20 -26.20 -9.05
C ASN A 115 -9.08 -24.79 -8.45
N THR A 116 -9.81 -24.51 -7.37
CA THR A 116 -9.82 -23.21 -6.69
C THR A 116 -9.17 -23.28 -5.30
N PHE A 117 -8.53 -24.39 -4.96
CA PHE A 117 -8.08 -24.67 -3.60
C PHE A 117 -6.58 -24.87 -3.50
N ILE A 118 -5.99 -25.62 -4.44
CA ILE A 118 -4.60 -26.06 -4.37
C ILE A 118 -3.66 -25.02 -4.98
N TYR A 119 -2.54 -24.77 -4.30
CA TYR A 119 -1.39 -24.07 -4.87
C TYR A 119 -0.47 -25.04 -5.64
N PRO A 120 -0.04 -24.74 -6.87
CA PRO A 120 0.62 -25.70 -7.75
C PRO A 120 2.11 -25.95 -7.45
N ASP A 121 2.80 -25.01 -6.81
CA ASP A 121 4.27 -25.04 -6.68
C ASP A 121 4.75 -25.41 -5.25
N PRO A 122 6.04 -25.77 -5.09
CA PRO A 122 6.65 -25.95 -3.76
C PRO A 122 6.54 -24.71 -2.87
N MET A 123 6.44 -24.93 -1.55
CA MET A 123 6.25 -23.85 -0.59
C MET A 123 7.42 -22.86 -0.50
N VAL A 124 8.64 -23.27 -0.85
CA VAL A 124 9.77 -22.33 -0.93
C VAL A 124 9.53 -21.26 -2.00
N LEU A 125 8.93 -21.63 -3.14
CA LEU A 125 8.57 -20.66 -4.19
C LEU A 125 7.43 -19.76 -3.73
N TYR A 126 6.46 -20.31 -2.99
CA TYR A 126 5.40 -19.49 -2.38
C TYR A 126 5.99 -18.46 -1.41
N TRP A 127 6.88 -18.88 -0.52
CA TRP A 127 7.59 -18.01 0.40
C TRP A 127 8.33 -16.88 -0.33
N LEU A 128 9.10 -17.20 -1.38
CA LEU A 128 9.79 -16.21 -2.22
C LEU A 128 8.83 -15.20 -2.87
N ARG A 129 7.65 -15.65 -3.30
CA ARG A 129 6.61 -14.77 -3.87
C ARG A 129 5.99 -13.84 -2.81
N THR A 130 6.04 -14.21 -1.54
CA THR A 130 5.39 -13.47 -0.44
C THR A 130 6.36 -12.68 0.44
N ILE A 131 7.66 -12.94 0.37
CA ILE A 131 8.63 -12.25 1.23
C ILE A 131 8.80 -10.77 0.83
N PHE A 132 8.71 -10.48 -0.47
CA PHE A 132 8.78 -9.12 -1.02
C PHE A 132 7.48 -8.76 -1.76
N PRO A 133 6.64 -7.90 -1.19
CA PRO A 133 5.44 -7.42 -1.88
C PRO A 133 5.76 -6.63 -3.14
N SER A 134 5.12 -7.01 -4.24
CA SER A 134 5.16 -6.27 -5.50
C SER A 134 4.25 -5.05 -5.40
N TRP A 135 4.76 -3.94 -4.86
CA TRP A 135 3.96 -2.72 -4.64
C TRP A 135 3.28 -2.16 -5.90
N SER A 136 3.81 -2.45 -7.10
CA SER A 136 3.19 -2.09 -8.37
C SER A 136 1.84 -2.79 -8.62
N ASP A 137 1.58 -3.93 -8.00
CA ASP A 137 0.32 -4.68 -8.11
C ASP A 137 -0.78 -4.10 -7.22
N PHE A 138 -0.46 -3.14 -6.35
CA PHE A 138 -1.39 -2.52 -5.41
C PHE A 138 -1.69 -1.07 -5.75
N THR A 139 -2.91 -0.66 -5.42
CA THR A 139 -3.33 0.73 -5.36
C THR A 139 -3.39 1.12 -3.89
N ILE A 140 -2.54 2.07 -3.51
CA ILE A 140 -2.50 2.62 -2.15
C ILE A 140 -3.14 3.99 -2.19
N LYS A 141 -4.25 4.17 -1.47
CA LYS A 141 -4.90 5.47 -1.33
C LYS A 141 -4.36 6.15 -0.07
N GLY A 142 -3.65 7.25 -0.27
CA GLY A 142 -3.13 8.09 0.81
C GLY A 142 -4.18 9.04 1.37
N ARG A 143 -4.02 9.40 2.65
CA ARG A 143 -4.75 10.51 3.25
C ARG A 143 -4.21 11.79 2.64
N GLN A 144 -5.04 12.58 1.96
CA GLN A 144 -4.66 13.96 1.65
C GLN A 144 -4.56 14.71 2.97
N SER A 145 -3.35 14.81 3.53
CA SER A 145 -3.08 15.89 4.48
C SER A 145 -3.24 17.17 3.68
N GLY A 146 -4.30 17.93 3.97
CA GLY A 146 -4.57 19.23 3.36
C GLY A 146 -3.52 20.26 3.76
N PHE A 147 -2.25 20.01 3.47
CA PHE A 147 -1.21 21.02 3.52
C PHE A 147 -1.25 21.75 2.18
N SER A 148 -1.99 22.86 2.16
CA SER A 148 -2.01 23.80 1.05
C SER A 148 -0.57 24.20 0.70
N THR A 149 -0.04 23.60 -0.38
CA THR A 149 1.26 23.93 -0.97
C THR A 149 1.33 25.41 -1.39
N GLY A 150 0.21 26.13 -1.44
CA GLY A 150 0.12 27.54 -1.80
C GLY A 150 0.75 28.51 -0.81
N ILE A 151 0.91 28.15 0.47
CA ILE A 151 1.51 29.06 1.48
C ILE A 151 3.04 29.04 1.41
N VAL A 152 3.66 27.91 1.06
CA VAL A 152 5.13 27.81 1.02
C VAL A 152 5.71 28.48 -0.23
N THR A 153 5.05 28.39 -1.39
CA THR A 153 5.52 29.03 -2.62
C THR A 153 5.38 30.55 -2.60
N THR A 154 4.32 31.09 -1.99
CA THR A 154 4.14 32.55 -1.88
C THR A 154 5.16 33.21 -0.96
N LEU A 155 5.55 32.55 0.15
CA LEU A 155 6.59 33.05 1.05
C LEU A 155 7.98 33.06 0.39
N SER A 156 8.33 32.06 -0.42
CA SER A 156 9.64 32.02 -1.11
C SER A 156 9.79 33.10 -2.19
N VAL A 157 8.72 33.39 -2.94
CA VAL A 157 8.75 34.45 -3.97
C VAL A 157 8.79 35.84 -3.34
N ALA A 158 8.06 36.04 -2.23
CA ALA A 158 8.11 37.30 -1.47
C ALA A 158 9.50 37.55 -0.85
N PHE A 159 10.19 36.49 -0.40
CA PHE A 159 11.54 36.58 0.17
C PHE A 159 12.60 36.95 -0.87
N LEU A 160 12.52 36.37 -2.07
CA LEU A 160 13.44 36.71 -3.17
C LEU A 160 13.19 38.11 -3.73
N GLY A 161 11.92 38.52 -3.85
CA GLY A 161 11.57 39.87 -4.31
C GLY A 161 12.00 40.97 -3.35
N THR A 162 11.85 40.76 -2.04
CA THR A 162 12.28 41.74 -1.02
C THR A 162 13.81 41.80 -0.88
N ALA A 163 14.51 40.66 -0.93
CA ALA A 163 15.98 40.65 -0.91
C ALA A 163 16.59 41.37 -2.12
N ALA A 164 16.01 41.19 -3.32
CA ALA A 164 16.45 41.91 -4.52
C ALA A 164 16.15 43.42 -4.45
N TRP A 165 15.00 43.82 -3.90
CA TRP A 165 14.67 45.23 -3.68
C TRP A 165 15.66 45.89 -2.70
N PHE A 166 15.94 45.25 -1.55
CA PHE A 166 16.90 45.74 -0.58
C PHE A 166 18.35 45.75 -1.09
N ALA A 167 18.74 44.80 -1.95
CA ALA A 167 20.06 44.79 -2.59
C ALA A 167 20.21 45.92 -3.62
N SER A 168 19.14 46.25 -4.36
CA SER A 168 19.14 47.35 -5.32
C SER A 168 19.17 48.74 -4.67
N ASN A 169 18.60 48.88 -3.48
CA ASN A 169 18.45 50.17 -2.80
C ASN A 169 19.64 50.54 -1.88
N LYS A 170 20.75 49.78 -1.92
CA LYS A 170 21.98 50.01 -1.13
C LYS A 170 22.95 51.05 -1.74
N TYR A 171 22.50 51.86 -2.68
CA TYR A 171 23.24 53.03 -3.18
C TYR A 171 22.64 54.36 -2.72
N SER A 172 22.17 54.47 -1.46
CA SER A 172 22.10 55.78 -0.81
C SER A 172 21.96 55.65 0.70
N ALA A 173 22.69 56.52 1.40
CA ALA A 173 22.63 56.82 2.83
C ALA A 173 23.32 55.83 3.80
N ASN A 174 24.56 56.19 4.12
CA ASN A 174 25.34 55.78 5.28
C ASN A 174 24.58 55.96 6.61
N GLY A 175 24.74 55.01 7.54
CA GLY A 175 24.94 55.36 8.95
C GLY A 175 23.95 54.85 10.02
N PHE A 176 22.76 54.32 9.71
CA PHE A 176 21.73 54.11 10.75
C PHE A 176 21.12 52.69 10.87
N VAL A 177 21.71 51.66 10.25
CA VAL A 177 21.02 50.36 10.04
C VAL A 177 21.53 49.21 10.93
N GLY A 178 22.57 49.41 11.75
CA GLY A 178 23.18 48.32 12.54
C GLY A 178 22.31 47.74 13.66
N TYR A 179 21.48 48.55 14.31
CA TYR A 179 20.76 48.14 15.52
C TYR A 179 19.37 47.53 15.27
N THR A 180 18.73 47.82 14.14
CA THR A 180 17.39 47.28 13.80
C THR A 180 17.47 45.92 13.10
N ALA A 181 18.59 45.61 12.43
CA ALA A 181 18.80 44.31 11.80
C ALA A 181 19.02 43.20 12.84
N TRP A 182 19.75 43.48 13.93
CA TRP A 182 20.05 42.47 14.95
C TRP A 182 18.82 42.07 15.78
N SER A 183 17.93 43.01 16.10
CA SER A 183 16.69 42.75 16.84
C SER A 183 15.64 42.00 16.01
N TYR A 184 15.60 42.20 14.70
CA TYR A 184 14.76 41.41 13.79
C TYR A 184 15.32 40.01 13.53
N LEU A 185 16.64 39.86 13.38
CA LEU A 185 17.31 38.56 13.22
C LEU A 185 17.20 37.68 14.48
N SER A 186 17.25 38.26 15.69
CA SER A 186 17.05 37.51 16.93
C SER A 186 15.61 37.00 17.08
N GLY A 187 14.61 37.78 16.65
CA GLY A 187 13.21 37.36 16.66
C GLY A 187 12.90 36.24 15.64
N LEU A 188 13.56 36.28 14.47
CA LEU A 188 13.47 35.24 13.44
C LEU A 188 14.15 33.93 13.86
N LEU A 189 15.29 33.99 14.55
CA LEU A 189 15.96 32.82 15.12
C LEU A 189 15.10 32.15 16.22
N GLU A 190 14.39 32.92 17.05
CA GLU A 190 13.45 32.35 18.02
C GLU A 190 12.25 31.66 17.33
N GLN A 191 11.73 32.22 16.23
CA GLN A 191 10.63 31.61 15.48
C GLN A 191 11.04 30.32 14.76
N GLU A 192 12.23 30.26 14.14
CA GLU A 192 12.72 29.02 13.52
C GLU A 192 12.97 27.92 14.56
N GLN A 193 13.48 28.27 15.74
CA GLN A 193 13.69 27.30 16.83
C GLN A 193 12.37 26.74 17.39
N VAL A 194 11.28 27.54 17.40
CA VAL A 194 9.95 27.06 17.77
C VAL A 194 9.39 26.09 16.72
N LEU A 195 9.56 26.40 15.43
CA LEU A 195 9.13 25.55 14.32
C LEU A 195 9.91 24.22 14.27
N LEU A 196 11.23 24.26 14.50
CA LEU A 196 12.06 23.05 14.56
C LEU A 196 11.71 22.17 15.77
N LYS A 197 11.36 22.76 16.92
CA LYS A 197 10.86 22.01 18.09
C LYS A 197 9.48 21.40 17.83
N GLN A 198 8.60 22.06 17.08
CA GLN A 198 7.30 21.51 16.66
C GLN A 198 7.47 20.37 15.64
N CYS A 199 8.36 20.50 14.65
CA CYS A 199 8.71 19.43 13.70
C CYS A 199 9.34 18.22 14.40
N SER A 200 10.23 18.44 15.38
CA SER A 200 10.87 17.37 16.16
C SER A 200 9.89 16.57 17.03
N LYS A 201 8.84 17.22 17.58
CA LYS A 201 7.76 16.54 18.31
C LYS A 201 6.85 15.71 17.39
N LEU A 202 6.71 16.09 16.11
CA LEU A 202 5.91 15.37 15.11
C LEU A 202 6.63 14.16 14.51
N LEU A 203 7.97 14.15 14.51
CA LEU A 203 8.80 13.03 14.04
C LEU A 203 9.00 11.91 15.09
N LYS A 204 8.64 12.14 16.35
CA LYS A 204 8.78 11.17 17.47
C LYS A 204 7.46 10.51 17.91
N ARG A 205 6.37 10.68 17.16
CA ARG A 205 5.07 10.04 17.41
C ARG A 205 4.68 9.14 16.25
#